data_AF-A0A924BB58-F1
#
_entry.id   AF-A0A924BB58-F1
#
_cell.length_a   1.000
_cell.length_b   1.000
_cell.length_c   1.000
_cell.angle_alpha   90.00
_cell.angle_beta   90.00
_cell.angle_gamma   90.00
#
_symmetry.space_group_name_H-M   'P 1'
#
loop_
_entity.id
_entity.type
_entity.pdbx_description
1 polymer ?
#
loop_
_entity_poly.entity_id
_entity_poly.type
_entity_poly.pdbx_seq_one_letter_code
_entity_poly.pdbx_strand_id
1 'polypeptide(L)'
;PECGTGSPRVFVNAPRLACVSSETRNARDTNERAQHAPRSSRDSDSGSYARMRHPSGCGCCSTAGKRGSTVTAANGAKAFPTKRPWMISH
;
A
#
# COMPACT_ATOMS: atom_id res chain seq x y z
N PRO A 1 27.66 29.03 13.92
CA PRO A 1 26.43 29.52 14.61
C PRO A 1 26.77 29.69 16.09
N GLU A 2 26.43 30.84 16.69
CA GLU A 2 26.64 31.09 18.11
C GLU A 2 25.31 30.94 18.87
N CYS A 3 25.37 30.49 20.12
CA CYS A 3 24.18 30.37 20.96
C CYS A 3 23.67 31.77 21.39
N GLY A 4 22.35 31.93 21.49
CA GLY A 4 21.71 33.16 21.99
C GLY A 4 21.37 34.23 20.96
N THR A 5 21.77 34.06 19.70
CA THR A 5 21.33 34.94 18.60
C THR A 5 20.15 34.34 17.85
N GLY A 6 19.17 35.19 17.50
CA GLY A 6 17.99 34.77 16.74
C GLY A 6 18.39 34.19 15.39
N SER A 7 18.00 32.94 15.12
CA SER A 7 18.30 32.28 13.85
C SER A 7 17.49 32.94 12.72
N PRO A 8 18.14 33.49 11.67
CA PRO A 8 17.41 34.04 10.54
C PRO A 8 16.64 32.92 9.82
N ARG A 9 15.34 33.15 9.60
CA ARG A 9 14.53 32.25 8.76
C ARG A 9 14.97 32.40 7.31
N VAL A 10 15.85 31.52 6.86
CA VAL A 10 16.28 31.45 5.46
C VAL A 10 15.41 30.46 4.70
N PHE A 11 14.61 30.95 3.75
CA PHE A 11 13.92 30.11 2.77
C PHE A 11 14.92 29.72 1.66
N VAL A 12 15.77 28.73 1.93
CA VAL A 12 16.86 28.29 1.02
C VAL A 12 16.32 27.73 -0.31
N ASN A 13 15.07 27.24 -0.32
CA ASN A 13 14.37 26.82 -1.52
C ASN A 13 12.88 27.13 -1.38
N ALA A 14 12.22 27.47 -2.49
CA ALA A 14 10.76 27.49 -2.52
C ALA A 14 10.24 26.11 -2.08
N PRO A 15 9.26 26.04 -1.17
CA PRO A 15 8.64 24.77 -0.82
C PRO A 15 8.20 24.09 -2.11
N ARG A 16 8.67 22.85 -2.35
CA ARG A 16 8.29 22.05 -3.53
C ARG A 16 6.81 21.63 -3.51
N LEU A 17 5.94 22.40 -2.85
CA LEU A 17 4.48 22.22 -2.78
C LEU A 17 3.84 22.18 -4.17
N ALA A 18 4.45 22.85 -5.16
CA ALA A 18 4.06 22.79 -6.57
C ALA A 18 4.47 21.49 -7.29
N CYS A 19 5.45 20.74 -6.75
CA CYS A 19 5.92 19.48 -7.34
C CYS A 19 5.25 18.24 -6.74
N VAL A 20 4.34 18.42 -5.77
CA VAL A 20 3.64 17.30 -5.15
C VAL A 20 2.26 17.15 -5.77
N SER A 21 1.89 15.94 -6.17
CA SER A 21 0.53 15.66 -6.66
C SER A 21 -0.51 15.97 -5.58
N SER A 22 -1.72 16.33 -6.00
CA SER A 22 -2.87 16.52 -5.10
C SER A 22 -3.12 15.29 -4.23
N GLU A 23 -2.97 14.09 -4.80
CA GLU A 23 -3.06 12.82 -4.07
C GLU A 23 -2.07 12.73 -2.92
N THR A 24 -0.80 13.07 -3.16
CA THR A 24 0.25 13.02 -2.13
C THR A 24 -0.02 14.03 -1.03
N ARG A 25 -0.54 15.22 -1.37
CA ARG A 25 -0.92 16.25 -0.40
C ARG A 25 -2.05 15.73 0.50
N ASN A 26 -3.11 15.20 -0.09
CA ASN A 26 -4.25 14.65 0.62
C ASN A 26 -3.86 13.47 1.54
N ALA A 27 -2.93 12.62 1.09
CA ALA A 27 -2.40 11.52 1.90
C ALA A 27 -1.67 12.05 3.14
N ARG A 28 -0.82 13.07 2.99
CA ARG A 28 -0.13 13.72 4.11
C ARG A 28 -1.10 14.40 5.07
N ASP A 29 -2.04 15.20 4.58
CA ASP A 29 -3.04 15.87 5.42
C ASP A 29 -3.93 14.88 6.19
N THR A 30 -4.18 13.70 5.60
CA THR A 30 -4.89 12.62 6.29
C THR A 30 -4.04 11.97 7.37
N ASN A 31 -2.75 11.76 7.12
CA ASN A 31 -1.82 11.24 8.13
C ASN A 31 -1.65 12.20 9.31
N GLU A 32 -1.49 13.50 9.06
CA GLU A 32 -1.36 14.51 10.13
C GLU A 32 -2.62 14.54 11.02
N ARG A 33 -3.83 14.51 10.42
CA ARG A 33 -5.07 14.42 11.19
C ARG A 33 -5.20 13.15 12.00
N ALA A 34 -4.58 12.05 11.56
CA ALA A 34 -4.62 10.77 12.23
C ALA A 34 -3.50 10.57 13.26
N GLN A 35 -2.64 11.57 13.52
CA GLN A 35 -1.48 11.46 14.42
C GLN A 35 -1.85 10.89 15.80
N HIS A 36 -2.97 11.33 16.38
CA HIS A 36 -3.39 10.93 17.73
C HIS A 36 -4.24 9.65 17.77
N ALA A 37 -4.67 9.15 16.61
CA ALA A 37 -5.49 7.94 16.50
C ALA A 37 -5.26 7.28 15.12
N PRO A 38 -4.04 6.75 14.87
CA PRO A 38 -3.71 6.14 13.58
C PRO A 38 -4.61 4.93 13.35
N ARG A 39 -5.18 4.84 12.15
CA ARG A 39 -6.04 3.73 11.76
C ARG A 39 -5.20 2.74 10.95
N SER A 40 -5.14 1.48 11.38
CA SER A 40 -4.46 0.44 10.62
C SER A 40 -5.44 -0.51 9.94
N SER A 41 -4.99 -1.18 8.87
CA SER A 41 -5.74 -2.28 8.25
C SER A 41 -5.88 -3.51 9.14
N ARG A 42 -5.11 -3.57 10.24
CA ARG A 42 -5.20 -4.64 11.26
C ARG A 42 -6.36 -4.40 12.22
N ASP A 43 -6.83 -3.15 12.34
CA ASP A 43 -8.01 -2.77 13.14
C ASP A 43 -9.30 -3.10 12.38
N SER A 44 -9.39 -4.36 11.95
CA SER A 44 -10.51 -4.88 11.17
C SER A 44 -11.76 -5.15 12.02
N ASP A 45 -11.63 -5.12 13.35
CA ASP A 45 -12.73 -5.35 14.28
C ASP A 45 -13.44 -4.05 14.69
N SER A 46 -12.83 -2.87 14.50
CA SER A 46 -13.46 -1.59 14.85
C SER A 46 -13.18 -0.44 13.86
N GLY A 47 -14.24 0.29 13.51
CA GLY A 47 -14.19 1.48 12.64
C GLY A 47 -14.30 1.21 11.13
N SER A 48 -13.89 2.18 10.30
CA SER A 48 -14.03 2.18 8.84
C SER A 48 -13.39 1.00 8.09
N TYR A 49 -12.46 0.25 8.69
CA TYR A 49 -11.88 -0.94 8.06
C TYR A 49 -12.67 -2.21 8.35
N ALA A 50 -13.62 -2.19 9.29
CA ALA A 50 -14.51 -3.33 9.57
C ALA A 50 -15.39 -3.70 8.36
N ARG A 51 -15.89 -2.69 7.62
CA ARG A 51 -16.57 -2.89 6.33
C ARG A 51 -15.66 -3.47 5.23
N MET A 52 -14.35 -3.38 5.41
CA MET A 52 -13.35 -3.91 4.48
C MET A 52 -12.89 -5.31 4.88
N ARG A 53 -13.39 -5.83 6.02
CA ARG A 53 -13.19 -7.22 6.42
C ARG A 53 -13.93 -8.12 5.45
N HIS A 54 -13.22 -9.10 4.90
CA HIS A 54 -13.85 -10.11 4.07
C HIS A 54 -14.75 -11.02 4.92
N PRO A 55 -15.88 -11.50 4.37
CA PRO A 55 -16.73 -12.46 5.06
C PRO A 55 -15.98 -13.78 5.32
N SER A 56 -16.43 -14.54 6.32
CA SER A 56 -15.96 -15.91 6.55
C SER A 56 -16.12 -16.74 5.26
N GLY A 57 -15.04 -17.38 4.81
CA GLY A 57 -15.02 -18.14 3.55
C GLY A 57 -14.50 -17.37 2.32
N CYS A 58 -13.99 -16.14 2.49
CA CYS A 58 -13.29 -15.46 1.40
C CYS A 58 -12.05 -16.25 0.98
N GLY A 59 -11.98 -16.65 -0.29
CA GLY A 59 -10.89 -17.47 -0.86
C GLY A 59 -9.49 -16.84 -0.81
N CYS A 60 -9.34 -15.63 -0.29
CA CYS A 60 -8.04 -15.02 0.03
C CYS A 60 -7.46 -15.51 1.37
N CYS A 61 -8.31 -15.91 2.33
CA CYS A 61 -7.90 -16.26 3.70
C CYS A 61 -7.92 -17.78 3.98
N SER A 62 -8.43 -18.59 3.05
CA SER A 62 -8.26 -20.05 3.09
C SER A 62 -6.84 -20.42 2.65
N THR A 63 -6.17 -21.32 3.39
CA THR A 63 -4.84 -21.89 3.04
C THR A 63 -4.82 -22.55 1.66
N ALA A 64 -6.00 -22.85 1.09
CA ALA A 64 -6.16 -23.04 -0.34
C ALA A 64 -6.06 -21.68 -1.06
N GLY A 65 -4.86 -21.09 -1.03
CA GLY A 65 -4.55 -19.88 -1.76
C GLY A 65 -4.93 -20.05 -3.22
N LYS A 66 -5.40 -18.97 -3.83
CA LYS A 66 -5.74 -18.91 -5.26
C LYS A 66 -4.63 -19.60 -6.02
N ARG A 67 -4.88 -20.83 -6.50
CA ARG A 67 -3.89 -21.53 -7.30
C ARG A 67 -3.66 -20.60 -8.48
N GLY A 68 -2.46 -20.06 -8.60
CA GLY A 68 -2.09 -19.35 -9.82
C GLY A 68 -2.43 -20.24 -11.02
N SER A 69 -2.61 -19.66 -12.21
CA SER A 69 -2.84 -20.47 -13.41
C SER A 69 -1.69 -21.41 -13.77
N THR A 70 -0.60 -21.39 -12.98
CA THR A 70 0.55 -22.28 -13.04
C THR A 70 0.25 -23.63 -12.40
N VAL A 71 0.34 -24.68 -13.20
CA VAL A 71 0.28 -26.08 -12.76
C VAL A 71 1.71 -26.64 -12.78
N THR A 72 2.16 -27.25 -11.69
CA THR A 72 3.46 -27.93 -11.62
C THR A 72 3.25 -29.44 -11.71
N ALA A 73 3.85 -30.09 -12.70
CA ALA A 73 3.81 -31.54 -12.87
C ALA A 73 4.77 -32.25 -11.88
N ALA A 74 4.60 -33.56 -11.67
CA ALA A 74 5.41 -34.35 -10.73
C ALA A 74 6.91 -34.36 -11.06
N ASN A 75 7.27 -34.09 -12.31
CA ASN A 75 8.65 -33.91 -12.77
C ASN A 75 9.21 -32.49 -12.58
N GLY A 76 8.44 -31.58 -11.95
CA GLY A 76 8.82 -30.19 -11.68
C GLY A 76 8.54 -29.20 -12.82
N ALA A 77 8.03 -29.65 -13.97
CA ALA A 77 7.70 -28.75 -15.09
C ALA A 77 6.51 -27.84 -14.74
N LYS A 78 6.63 -26.54 -15.02
CA LYS A 78 5.57 -25.54 -14.83
C LYS A 78 4.82 -25.31 -16.14
N ALA A 79 3.50 -25.44 -16.13
CA ALA A 79 2.62 -25.25 -17.28
C ALA A 79 1.53 -24.22 -16.98
N PHE A 80 1.03 -23.55 -18.01
CA PHE A 80 -0.04 -22.56 -17.91
C PHE A 80 -1.19 -22.90 -18.88
N PRO A 81 -2.03 -23.91 -18.58
CA PRO A 81 -2.97 -24.48 -19.55
C PRO A 81 -4.00 -23.48 -20.10
N THR A 82 -4.33 -22.46 -19.30
CA THR A 82 -5.33 -21.44 -19.64
C THR A 82 -4.73 -20.17 -20.24
N LYS A 83 -3.41 -20.10 -20.42
CA LYS A 83 -2.71 -18.93 -20.98
C LYS A 83 -2.17 -19.25 -22.37
N ARG A 84 -2.31 -18.30 -23.28
CA ARG A 84 -1.69 -18.35 -24.63
C ARG A 84 -0.21 -17.98 -24.52
N PRO A 85 0.68 -18.49 -25.39
CA PRO A 85 2.13 -18.34 -25.24
C PRO A 85 2.62 -16.89 -25.06
N TRP A 86 2.01 -15.93 -25.76
CA TRP A 86 2.35 -14.50 -25.67
C TRP A 86 1.91 -13.82 -24.36
N MET A 87 1.09 -14.48 -23.53
CA MET A 87 0.68 -13.97 -22.21
C MET A 87 1.63 -14.36 -21.07
N ILE A 88 2.61 -15.22 -21.32
CA ILE A 88 3.52 -15.77 -20.29
C ILE A 88 4.85 -14.99 -20.26
N SER A 89 5.15 -14.24 -21.31
CA SER A 89 6.32 -13.37 -21.44
C SER A 89 5.93 -11.90 -21.28
N HIS A 90 6.43 -11.26 -20.23
CA HIS A 90 6.75 -9.83 -20.23
C HIS A 90 8.27 -9.69 -20.17
#